data_AF-A0A4Y3TWV4-F1
#
_entry.id   AF-A0A4Y3TWV4-F1
#
_cell.length_a   1.000
_cell.length_b   1.000
_cell.length_c   1.000
_cell.angle_alpha   90.00
_cell.angle_beta   90.00
_cell.angle_gamma   90.00
#
_symmetry.space_group_name_H-M   'P 1'
#
loop_
_entity.id
_entity.type
_entity.pdbx_description
1 polymer ?
#
loop_
_entity_poly.entity_id
_entity_poly.type
_entity_poly.pdbx_seq_one_letter_code
_entity_poly.pdbx_strand_id
1 'polypeptide(L)'
;MTTDMQLGVLYLAARGTTQALRSWVLRTYMLRDGQLDVAMATTLGQLDQVYRFGLYYGYDVTHAPETLRQPITAYVAALRQGSRSLSGEPPSRHLFKVHRRIETLVLGTPRTSHTPPEGDYA
;
A
#
# COMPACT_ATOMS: atom_id res chain seq x y z
N MET A 1 8.36 -16.03 12.49
CA MET A 1 8.16 -14.65 13.01
C MET A 1 8.93 -13.59 12.20
N THR A 2 9.94 -13.95 11.40
CA THR A 2 10.79 -13.04 10.61
C THR A 2 10.10 -12.41 9.38
N THR A 3 9.10 -13.06 8.78
CA THR A 3 8.47 -12.62 7.53
C THR A 3 7.61 -11.36 7.68
N ASP A 4 6.84 -11.24 8.77
CA ASP A 4 5.93 -10.09 8.95
C ASP A 4 6.68 -8.80 9.29
N MET A 5 7.75 -8.89 10.10
CA MET A 5 8.58 -7.74 10.43
C MET A 5 9.31 -7.21 9.19
N GLN A 6 9.87 -8.11 8.37
CA GLN A 6 10.51 -7.74 7.11
C GLN A 6 9.51 -7.13 6.12
N LEU A 7 8.30 -7.70 6.00
CA LEU A 7 7.22 -7.13 5.20
C LEU A 7 6.76 -5.76 5.73
N GLY A 8 6.74 -5.56 7.05
CA GLY A 8 6.43 -4.27 7.67
C GLY A 8 7.44 -3.19 7.33
N VAL A 9 8.75 -3.51 7.37
CA VAL A 9 9.82 -2.59 6.95
C VAL A 9 9.68 -2.24 5.46
N LEU A 10 9.43 -3.23 4.61
CA LEU A 10 9.22 -3.01 3.18
C LEU A 10 7.95 -2.19 2.91
N TYR A 11 6.87 -2.42 3.66
CA TYR A 11 5.65 -1.61 3.56
C TYR A 11 5.90 -0.16 3.96
N LEU A 12 6.65 0.10 5.03
CA LEU A 12 7.03 1.47 5.43
C LEU A 12 7.86 2.16 4.35
N ALA A 13 8.83 1.45 3.76
CA ALA A 13 9.62 1.99 2.66
C ALA A 13 8.75 2.32 1.44
N ALA A 14 7.87 1.40 1.03
CA ALA A 14 6.91 1.63 -0.06
C ALA A 14 5.99 2.82 0.24
N ARG A 15 5.39 2.87 1.43
CA ARG A 15 4.53 3.98 1.87
C ARG A 15 5.27 5.32 1.89
N GLY A 16 6.55 5.31 2.26
CA GLY A 16 7.38 6.52 2.25
C GLY A 16 7.55 7.11 0.85
N THR A 17 7.51 6.28 -0.20
CA THR A 17 7.68 6.74 -1.59
C THR A 17 6.39 7.00 -2.35
N THR A 18 5.24 6.49 -1.91
CA THR A 18 3.97 6.68 -2.64
C THR A 18 3.55 8.14 -2.78
N GLN A 19 3.78 8.97 -1.75
CA GLN A 19 3.49 10.40 -1.83
C GLN A 19 4.47 11.12 -2.79
N ALA A 20 5.75 10.76 -2.78
CA ALA A 20 6.72 11.32 -3.70
C ALA A 20 6.46 10.87 -5.16
N LEU A 21 6.03 9.63 -5.36
CA LEU A 21 5.60 9.11 -6.66
C LEU A 21 4.32 9.82 -7.15
N ARG A 22 3.36 10.09 -6.26
CA ARG A 22 2.17 10.91 -6.56
C ARG A 22 2.57 12.30 -7.01
N SER A 23 3.43 12.99 -6.26
CA SER A 23 3.94 14.31 -6.66
C SER A 23 4.74 14.29 -7.96
N TRP A 24 5.40 13.17 -8.28
CA TRP A 24 6.04 12.99 -9.58
C TRP A 24 5.00 12.88 -10.70
N VAL A 25 3.99 12.00 -10.57
CA VAL A 25 2.91 11.85 -11.57
C VAL A 25 2.15 13.15 -11.79
N LEU A 26 1.79 13.86 -10.72
CA LEU A 26 1.11 15.14 -10.83
C LEU A 26 1.91 16.15 -11.67
N ARG A 27 3.23 16.21 -11.47
CA ARG A 27 4.13 17.10 -12.22
C ARG A 27 4.35 16.65 -13.65
N THR A 28 4.63 15.37 -13.87
CA THR A 28 4.91 14.79 -15.19
C THR A 28 3.71 14.91 -16.14
N TYR A 29 2.50 14.69 -15.62
CA TYR A 29 1.27 14.68 -16.41
C TYR A 29 0.44 15.96 -16.26
N MET A 30 0.99 17.01 -15.63
CA MET A 30 0.32 18.31 -15.42
C MET A 30 -1.07 18.20 -14.79
N LEU A 31 -1.21 17.33 -13.80
CA LEU A 31 -2.46 17.09 -13.08
C LEU A 31 -2.59 18.01 -11.86
N ARG A 32 -3.83 18.22 -11.41
CA ARG A 32 -4.13 18.94 -10.17
C ARG A 32 -4.03 18.01 -8.97
N ASP A 33 -3.62 18.55 -7.83
CA ASP A 33 -3.40 17.77 -6.59
C ASP A 33 -4.62 16.92 -6.19
N GLY A 34 -5.83 17.46 -6.35
CA GLY A 34 -7.08 16.75 -6.01
C GLY A 34 -7.48 15.61 -6.94
N GLN A 35 -6.79 15.38 -8.07
CA GLN A 35 -7.18 14.33 -9.02
C GLN A 35 -6.70 12.93 -8.61
N LEU A 36 -5.69 12.85 -7.74
CA LEU A 36 -5.15 11.58 -7.25
C LEU A 36 -5.44 11.46 -5.75
N ASP A 37 -6.35 10.56 -5.38
CA ASP A 37 -6.77 10.33 -3.99
C ASP A 37 -5.64 9.71 -3.16
N VAL A 38 -5.16 10.42 -2.13
CA VAL A 38 -4.09 9.97 -1.22
C VAL A 38 -4.40 8.63 -0.56
N ALA A 39 -5.65 8.33 -0.26
CA ALA A 39 -6.04 7.07 0.37
C ALA A 39 -5.80 5.86 -0.54
N MET A 40 -5.85 6.06 -1.87
CA MET A 40 -5.59 4.99 -2.85
C MET A 40 -4.11 4.66 -3.00
N ALA A 41 -3.21 5.59 -2.63
CA ALA A 41 -1.78 5.51 -2.91
C ALA A 41 -1.09 4.27 -2.31
N THR A 42 -1.55 3.82 -1.14
CA THR A 42 -0.99 2.67 -0.41
C THR A 42 -1.80 1.39 -0.58
N THR A 43 -2.90 1.42 -1.33
CA THR A 43 -3.74 0.23 -1.51
C THR A 43 -2.99 -0.84 -2.29
N LEU A 44 -3.21 -2.11 -1.92
CA LEU A 44 -2.60 -3.24 -2.63
C LEU A 44 -2.85 -3.18 -4.15
N GLY A 45 -4.05 -2.79 -4.57
CA GLY A 45 -4.37 -2.68 -6.00
C GLY A 45 -3.47 -1.67 -6.71
N GLN A 46 -3.24 -0.51 -6.10
CA GLN A 46 -2.39 0.52 -6.68
C GLN A 46 -0.91 0.10 -6.69
N LEU A 47 -0.43 -0.52 -5.61
CA LEU A 47 0.95 -1.01 -5.52
C LEU A 47 1.21 -2.18 -6.50
N ASP A 48 0.24 -3.08 -6.67
CA ASP A 48 0.32 -4.20 -7.62
C ASP A 48 0.35 -3.70 -9.08
N GLN A 49 -0.35 -2.61 -9.41
CA GLN A 49 -0.26 -1.98 -10.73
C GLN A 49 1.15 -1.45 -11.03
N VAL A 50 1.80 -0.83 -10.04
CA VAL A 50 3.19 -0.35 -10.19
C VAL A 50 4.12 -1.55 -10.44
N TYR A 51 3.95 -2.62 -9.66
CA TYR A 51 4.78 -3.83 -9.78
C TYR A 51 4.60 -4.55 -11.13
N ARG A 52 3.36 -4.75 -11.59
CA ARG A 52 3.05 -5.57 -12.76
C ARG A 52 3.18 -4.83 -14.09
N PHE A 53 2.75 -3.58 -14.11
CA PHE A 53 2.51 -2.84 -15.34
C PHE A 53 3.29 -1.52 -15.38
N GLY A 54 3.98 -1.14 -14.31
CA GLY A 54 4.60 0.17 -14.22
C GLY A 54 3.57 1.30 -14.25
N LEU A 55 2.36 1.07 -13.72
CA LEU A 55 1.27 2.04 -13.71
C LEU A 55 0.97 2.56 -12.30
N TYR A 56 0.78 3.88 -12.18
CA TYR A 56 0.33 4.53 -10.95
C TYR A 56 -0.87 5.44 -11.26
N TYR A 57 -2.04 5.14 -10.68
CA TYR A 57 -3.34 5.71 -11.06
C TYR A 57 -3.65 5.61 -12.57
N GLY A 58 -3.16 4.56 -13.23
CA GLY A 58 -3.28 4.38 -14.68
C GLY A 58 -2.27 5.17 -15.52
N TYR A 59 -1.42 5.99 -14.91
CA TYR A 59 -0.34 6.70 -15.58
C TYR A 59 0.94 5.87 -15.62
N ASP A 60 1.66 5.94 -16.74
CA ASP A 60 2.94 5.27 -16.88
C ASP A 60 4.01 5.91 -15.97
N VAL A 61 4.59 5.09 -15.10
CA VAL A 61 5.68 5.49 -14.19
C VAL A 61 6.99 4.80 -14.51
N THR A 62 7.12 4.06 -15.63
CA THR A 62 8.38 3.38 -16.02
C THR A 62 9.58 4.33 -16.09
N HIS A 63 9.36 5.61 -16.40
CA HIS A 63 10.36 6.67 -16.42
C HIS A 63 10.52 7.44 -15.11
N ALA A 64 9.74 7.10 -14.07
CA ALA A 64 9.93 7.68 -12.75
C ALA A 64 11.26 7.23 -12.14
N PRO A 65 11.90 8.07 -11.29
CA PRO A 65 13.11 7.71 -10.57
C PRO A 65 12.97 6.36 -9.89
N GLU A 66 13.99 5.51 -10.05
CA GLU A 66 13.96 4.14 -9.51
C GLU A 66 13.77 4.15 -7.99
N THR A 67 14.32 5.14 -7.29
CA THR A 67 14.15 5.34 -5.85
C THR A 67 12.69 5.48 -5.41
N LEU A 68 11.78 5.88 -6.30
CA LEU A 68 10.35 5.98 -6.00
C LEU A 68 9.61 4.66 -6.25
N ARG A 69 10.05 3.89 -7.24
CA ARG A 69 9.40 2.65 -7.68
C ARG A 69 9.92 1.41 -6.96
N GLN A 70 11.22 1.33 -6.75
CA GLN A 70 11.90 0.14 -6.22
C GLN A 70 11.37 -0.28 -4.85
N PRO A 71 11.08 0.62 -3.90
CA PRO A 71 10.47 0.23 -2.62
C PRO A 71 9.08 -0.40 -2.77
N ILE A 72 8.25 0.13 -3.67
CA ILE A 72 6.93 -0.42 -3.98
C ILE A 72 7.06 -1.81 -4.61
N THR A 73 7.93 -1.93 -5.61
CA THR A 73 8.18 -3.20 -6.31
C THR A 73 8.74 -4.26 -5.36
N ALA A 74 9.69 -3.89 -4.49
CA ALA A 74 10.29 -4.80 -3.50
C ALA A 74 9.25 -5.30 -2.49
N TYR A 75 8.38 -4.42 -1.99
CA TYR A 75 7.29 -4.81 -1.09
C TYR A 75 6.32 -5.80 -1.74
N VAL A 76 5.83 -5.50 -2.95
CA VAL A 76 4.87 -6.37 -3.66
C VAL A 76 5.51 -7.70 -4.05
N ALA A 77 6.78 -7.69 -4.45
CA ALA A 77 7.54 -8.92 -4.72
C ALA A 77 7.60 -9.83 -3.48
N ALA A 78 7.98 -9.27 -2.32
CA ALA A 78 8.06 -10.01 -1.07
C ALA A 78 6.68 -10.54 -0.63
N LEU A 79 5.63 -9.73 -0.79
CA LEU A 79 4.25 -10.11 -0.47
C LEU A 79 3.80 -11.32 -1.30
N ARG A 80 4.12 -11.32 -2.60
CA ARG A 80 3.84 -12.42 -3.53
C ARG A 80 4.65 -13.66 -3.24
N GLN A 81 5.91 -13.52 -2.88
CA GLN A 81 6.75 -14.65 -2.50
C GLN A 81 6.25 -15.34 -1.23
N GLY A 82 5.86 -14.57 -0.22
CA GLY A 82 5.22 -15.09 1.00
C GLY A 82 3.90 -15.82 0.71
N SER A 83 3.15 -15.31 -0.26
CA SER A 83 1.84 -15.86 -0.65
C SER A 83 1.90 -17.18 -1.43
N ARG A 84 2.96 -17.40 -2.22
CA ARG A 84 3.16 -18.66 -2.97
C ARG A 84 3.42 -19.87 -2.07
N SER A 85 3.78 -19.64 -0.80
CA SER A 85 4.19 -20.69 0.13
C SER A 85 3.03 -21.33 0.90
N LEU A 86 1.80 -20.80 0.78
CA LEU A 86 0.63 -21.25 1.53
C LEU A 86 -0.45 -21.74 0.56
N SER A 87 -0.62 -23.06 0.47
CA SER A 87 -1.53 -23.73 -0.47
C SER A 87 -2.99 -23.66 -0.01
N GLY A 88 -3.91 -23.30 -0.92
CA GLY A 88 -5.36 -23.51 -0.76
C GLY A 88 -6.27 -22.32 -1.09
N GLU A 89 -5.79 -21.06 -1.00
CA GLU A 89 -6.59 -19.87 -1.33
C GLU A 89 -6.24 -19.30 -2.72
N PRO A 90 -7.21 -18.67 -3.43
CA PRO A 90 -6.90 -17.92 -4.63
C PRO A 90 -5.88 -16.80 -4.30
N PRO A 91 -4.81 -16.65 -5.11
CA PRO A 91 -3.64 -15.85 -4.75
C PRO A 91 -3.96 -14.37 -4.47
N SER A 92 -4.98 -13.81 -5.11
CA SER A 92 -5.42 -12.43 -4.90
C SER A 92 -6.03 -12.16 -3.51
N ARG A 93 -6.85 -13.08 -3.00
CA ARG A 93 -7.52 -12.92 -1.70
C ARG A 93 -6.53 -13.04 -0.54
N HIS A 94 -5.56 -13.94 -0.69
CA HIS A 94 -4.51 -14.12 0.31
C HIS A 94 -3.57 -12.91 0.37
N LEU A 95 -3.11 -12.39 -0.78
CA LEU A 95 -2.31 -11.16 -0.84
C LEU A 95 -2.98 -9.99 -0.11
N PHE A 96 -4.29 -9.82 -0.31
CA PHE A 96 -5.06 -8.77 0.36
C PHE A 96 -5.09 -8.94 1.88
N LYS A 97 -5.26 -10.17 2.37
CA LYS A 97 -5.21 -10.46 3.82
C LYS A 97 -3.85 -10.14 4.42
N VAL A 98 -2.76 -10.57 3.76
CA VAL A 98 -1.40 -10.31 4.24
C VAL A 98 -1.11 -8.80 4.21
N HIS A 99 -1.44 -8.11 3.11
CA HIS A 99 -1.29 -6.66 3.02
C HIS A 99 -2.01 -5.93 4.15
N ARG A 100 -3.30 -6.25 4.37
CA ARG A 100 -4.12 -5.65 5.43
C ARG A 100 -3.56 -5.93 6.83
N ARG A 101 -3.05 -7.15 7.06
CA ARG A 101 -2.39 -7.52 8.31
C ARG A 101 -1.14 -6.68 8.56
N ILE A 102 -0.28 -6.54 7.55
CA ILE A 102 0.94 -5.71 7.64
C ILE A 102 0.59 -4.24 7.85
N GLU A 103 -0.40 -3.72 7.13
CA GLU A 103 -0.89 -2.36 7.31
C GLU A 103 -1.37 -2.12 8.75
N THR A 104 -2.14 -3.06 9.31
CA THR A 104 -2.63 -2.99 10.71
C THR A 104 -1.49 -3.07 11.72
N LEU A 105 -0.48 -3.91 11.46
CA LEU A 105 0.70 -4.04 12.32
C LEU A 105 1.55 -2.75 12.33
N VAL A 106 1.69 -2.10 11.18
CA VAL A 106 2.54 -0.93 11.02
C VAL A 106 1.85 0.36 11.47
N LEU A 107 0.58 0.54 11.10
CA LEU A 107 -0.18 1.77 11.39
C LEU A 107 -0.93 1.71 12.72
N GLY A 108 -0.93 0.54 13.36
CA GLY A 108 -1.82 0.23 14.47
C GLY A 108 -3.25 -0.04 14.00
N THR A 109 -4.05 -0.66 14.86
CA THR A 109 -5.50 -0.71 14.65
C THR A 109 -6.03 0.72 14.59
N PRO A 110 -6.87 1.09 13.60
CA PRO A 110 -7.62 2.32 13.70
C PRO A 110 -8.38 2.24 15.03
N ARG A 111 -8.06 3.15 15.96
CA ARG A 111 -8.83 3.32 17.18
C ARG A 111 -10.23 3.68 16.73
N THR A 112 -11.13 2.69 16.71
CA THR A 112 -12.55 2.97 16.83
C THR A 112 -12.69 3.68 18.16
N SER A 113 -12.75 5.00 18.13
CA SER A 113 -13.21 5.81 19.24
C SER A 113 -14.64 5.36 19.51
N HIS A 114 -14.78 4.32 20.32
CA HIS A 114 -16.03 3.99 20.94
C HIS A 114 -16.22 5.07 21.99
N THR A 115 -16.87 6.16 21.61
CA THR A 115 -17.56 7.01 22.58
C THR A 115 -18.54 6.09 23.30
N PRO A 116 -18.42 5.88 24.62
CA PRO A 116 -19.51 5.29 25.38
C PRO A 116 -20.72 6.21 25.21
N PRO A 117 -21.96 5.69 25.13
CA PRO A 117 -23.10 6.55 25.37
C PRO A 117 -22.94 7.09 26.80
N GLU A 118 -22.79 8.41 26.91
CA GLU A 118 -22.95 9.12 28.18
C GLU A 118 -24.28 8.69 28.80
N GLY A 119 -24.20 8.27 30.06
CA GLY A 119 -25.34 7.80 30.81
C GLY A 119 -26.41 8.87 31.00
N ASP A 120 -27.61 8.35 31.30
CA ASP A 120 -28.73 8.94 32.01
C ASP A 120 -28.88 10.46 32.02
N TYR A 121 -29.90 10.92 31.29
CA TYR A 121 -30.68 12.07 31.70
C TYR A 121 -32.16 11.68 31.84
N ALA A 122 -32.63 11.84 33.08
CA ALA A 122 -34.00 11.94 33.59
C ALA A 122 -34.79 10.64 33.86
#